data_AF-A0AAD7P469-F1
#
_entry.id   AF-A0AAD7P469-F1
#
_cell.length_a   1.000
_cell.length_b   1.000
_cell.length_c   1.000
_cell.angle_alpha   90.00
_cell.angle_beta   90.00
_cell.angle_gamma   90.00
#
_symmetry.space_group_name_H-M   'P 1'
#
loop_
_entity.id
_entity.type
_entity.pdbx_description
1 polymer ?
#
loop_
_entity_poly.entity_id
_entity_poly.type
_entity_poly.pdbx_seq_one_letter_code
_entity_poly.pdbx_strand_id
1 'polypeptide(L)'
;MVTANRFWSQIFGVAFSNKRWLHFFMLFVPVTGLWMSALGVVGLALNLRAYDFVSQEIRAAEDPEFETFYTKNILLNEGIRAWMAAQDQPHENLIFPEEVLPRGNAL
;
A
#
# COMPACT_ATOMS: atom_id res chain seq x y z
N MET A 1 14.48 -4.94 -35.63
CA MET A 1 14.88 -5.21 -34.22
C MET A 1 16.22 -4.56 -33.89
N VAL A 2 17.25 -4.71 -34.74
CA VAL A 2 18.59 -4.15 -34.52
C VAL A 2 18.60 -2.64 -34.24
N THR A 3 17.90 -1.82 -35.03
CA THR A 3 17.84 -0.36 -34.82
C THR A 3 17.18 0.01 -33.48
N ALA A 4 16.05 -0.63 -33.15
CA ALA A 4 15.37 -0.43 -31.88
C ALA A 4 16.23 -0.88 -30.68
N ASN A 5 16.94 -2.00 -30.81
CA ASN A 5 17.87 -2.47 -29.78
C ASN A 5 18.99 -1.44 -29.56
N ARG A 6 19.65 -0.95 -30.63
CA ARG A 6 20.70 0.06 -30.52
C ARG A 6 20.19 1.34 -29.86
N PHE A 7 19.00 1.82 -30.24
CA PHE A 7 18.38 2.99 -29.64
C PHE A 7 18.19 2.83 -28.13
N TRP A 8 17.49 1.76 -27.69
CA TRP A 8 17.22 1.54 -26.27
C TRP A 8 18.48 1.25 -25.46
N SER A 9 19.46 0.54 -26.03
CA SER A 9 20.75 0.31 -25.37
C SER A 9 21.51 1.62 -25.12
N GLN A 10 21.40 2.60 -26.03
CA GLN A 10 22.03 3.92 -25.86
C GLN A 10 21.27 4.79 -24.86
N ILE A 11 19.93 4.75 -24.85
CA ILE A 11 19.12 5.60 -23.97
C ILE A 11 19.02 5.06 -22.54
N PHE A 12 18.85 3.74 -22.39
CA PHE A 12 18.51 3.10 -21.11
C PHE A 12 19.59 2.11 -20.63
N GLY A 13 20.70 1.97 -21.36
CA GLY A 13 21.80 1.05 -21.03
C GLY A 13 21.51 -0.44 -21.30
N VAL A 14 20.26 -0.82 -21.53
CA VAL A 14 19.83 -2.20 -21.82
C VAL A 14 18.69 -2.21 -22.84
N ALA A 15 18.61 -3.25 -23.68
CA ALA A 15 17.53 -3.43 -24.62
C ALA A 15 17.21 -4.91 -24.89
N PHE A 16 15.96 -5.18 -25.23
CA PHE A 16 15.55 -6.50 -25.73
C PHE A 16 16.23 -6.81 -27.06
N SER A 17 16.85 -7.98 -27.18
CA SER A 17 17.44 -8.50 -28.42
C SER A 17 16.62 -9.65 -29.03
N ASN A 18 15.83 -10.36 -28.20
CA ASN A 18 14.98 -11.48 -28.61
C ASN A 18 13.49 -11.07 -28.56
N LYS A 19 12.81 -11.14 -29.72
CA LYS A 19 11.37 -10.80 -29.81
C LYS A 19 10.48 -11.74 -29.02
N ARG A 20 10.77 -13.05 -28.98
CA ARG A 20 9.95 -14.01 -28.21
C ARG A 20 10.04 -13.72 -26.71
N TRP A 21 11.24 -13.42 -26.23
CA TRP A 21 11.47 -13.01 -24.84
C TRP A 21 10.71 -11.73 -24.51
N LEU A 22 10.75 -10.71 -25.37
CA LEU A 22 10.00 -9.48 -25.18
C LEU A 22 8.50 -9.74 -24.99
N HIS A 23 7.88 -10.53 -25.87
CA HIS A 23 6.44 -10.80 -25.79
C HIS A 23 6.09 -11.67 -24.56
N PHE A 24 6.94 -12.63 -24.20
CA PHE A 24 6.77 -13.37 -22.95
C PHE A 24 6.85 -12.46 -21.73
N PHE A 25 7.81 -11.53 -21.70
CA PHE A 25 7.95 -10.58 -20.60
C PHE A 25 6.75 -9.64 -20.47
N MET A 26 6.18 -9.21 -21.60
CA MET A 26 4.94 -8.41 -21.62
C MET A 26 3.75 -9.15 -21.03
N LEU A 27 3.69 -10.48 -21.15
CA LEU A 27 2.67 -11.29 -20.45
C LEU A 27 3.03 -11.48 -18.98
N PHE A 28 4.30 -11.79 -18.69
CA PHE A 28 4.77 -12.13 -17.36
C PHE A 28 4.55 -10.99 -16.36
N VAL A 29 4.94 -9.75 -16.68
CA VAL A 29 4.86 -8.62 -15.74
C VAL A 29 3.43 -8.39 -15.18
N PRO A 30 2.39 -8.18 -16.01
CA PRO A 30 1.05 -7.95 -15.49
C PRO A 30 0.45 -9.22 -14.84
N VAL A 31 0.70 -10.40 -15.41
CA VAL A 31 0.18 -11.66 -14.85
C VAL A 31 0.76 -11.90 -13.45
N THR A 32 2.08 -11.82 -13.30
CA THR A 32 2.73 -11.99 -11.99
C THR A 32 2.30 -10.90 -11.01
N GLY A 33 2.11 -9.66 -11.46
CA GLY A 33 1.58 -8.58 -10.61
C GLY A 33 0.20 -8.92 -10.02
N LEU A 34 -0.73 -9.40 -10.86
CA LEU A 34 -2.05 -9.83 -10.41
C LEU A 34 -1.96 -11.00 -9.43
N TRP A 35 -1.12 -11.99 -9.74
CA TRP A 35 -0.89 -13.15 -8.86
C TRP A 35 -0.38 -12.73 -7.47
N MET A 36 0.63 -11.87 -7.40
CA MET A 36 1.19 -11.41 -6.13
C MET A 36 0.17 -10.59 -5.32
N SER A 37 -0.63 -9.75 -5.99
CA SER A 37 -1.69 -8.98 -5.33
C SER A 37 -2.77 -9.89 -4.74
N ALA A 38 -3.18 -10.95 -5.46
CA ALA A 38 -4.17 -11.91 -5.00
C ALA A 38 -3.70 -12.67 -3.75
N LEU A 39 -2.42 -13.07 -3.70
CA LEU A 39 -1.83 -13.70 -2.51
C LEU A 39 -1.94 -12.79 -1.28
N GLY A 40 -1.68 -11.48 -1.44
CA GLY A 40 -1.87 -10.50 -0.37
C GLY A 40 -3.32 -10.43 0.11
N VAL A 41 -4.28 -10.37 -0.82
CA VAL A 41 -5.72 -10.30 -0.50
C VAL A 41 -6.21 -11.56 0.23
N VAL A 42 -5.68 -12.75 -0.10
CA VAL A 42 -5.97 -13.98 0.65
C VAL A 42 -5.54 -13.87 2.11
N GLY A 43 -4.42 -13.20 2.40
CA GLY A 43 -4.03 -12.89 3.78
C GLY A 43 -5.00 -11.91 4.47
N LEU A 44 -5.43 -10.87 3.75
CA LEU A 44 -6.40 -9.89 4.27
C LEU A 44 -7.76 -10.52 4.62
N ALA A 45 -8.18 -11.57 3.91
CA ALA A 45 -9.40 -12.31 4.24
C ALA A 45 -9.36 -12.93 5.66
N LEU A 46 -8.16 -13.16 6.21
CA LEU A 46 -7.92 -13.64 7.56
C LEU A 46 -7.40 -12.53 8.50
N ASN A 47 -7.52 -11.26 8.10
CA ASN A 47 -6.93 -10.10 8.77
C ASN A 47 -5.40 -10.14 8.94
N LEU A 48 -4.69 -11.04 8.23
CA LEU A 48 -3.23 -11.15 8.26
C LEU A 48 -2.62 -10.02 7.41
N ARG A 49 -2.27 -8.92 8.08
CA ARG A 49 -1.86 -7.66 7.46
C ARG A 49 -0.38 -7.38 7.73
N ALA A 50 0.29 -6.78 6.75
CA ALA A 50 1.48 -5.98 6.98
C ALA A 50 1.07 -4.57 7.44
N TYR A 51 0.37 -4.49 8.58
CA TYR A 51 -0.20 -3.23 9.07
C TYR A 51 0.88 -2.38 9.75
N ASP A 52 1.66 -3.00 10.64
CA ASP A 52 2.64 -2.27 11.45
C ASP A 52 4.08 -2.73 11.24
N PHE A 53 5.01 -1.78 11.39
CA PHE A 53 6.41 -2.08 11.66
C PHE A 53 6.66 -1.91 13.17
N VAL A 54 6.77 -3.03 13.89
CA VAL A 54 6.95 -3.05 15.35
C VAL A 54 8.13 -2.19 15.82
N SER A 55 9.22 -2.14 15.05
CA SER A 55 10.38 -1.29 15.38
C SER A 55 10.06 0.21 15.31
N GLN A 56 9.16 0.63 14.42
CA GLN A 56 8.72 2.03 14.36
C GLN A 56 7.75 2.35 15.50
N GLU A 57 6.82 1.44 15.80
CA GLU A 57 5.88 1.61 16.93
C GLU A 57 6.62 1.76 18.26
N ILE A 58 7.63 0.92 18.52
CA ILE A 58 8.44 1.00 19.74
C ILE A 58 9.13 2.36 19.82
N ARG A 59 9.76 2.81 18.72
CA ARG A 59 10.46 4.09 18.73
C ARG A 59 9.51 5.28 18.91
N ALA A 60 8.39 5.28 18.18
CA ALA A 60 7.39 6.34 18.27
C ALA A 60 6.68 6.40 19.63
N ALA A 61 6.53 5.25 20.30
CA ALA A 61 5.98 5.18 21.64
C ALA A 61 6.93 5.75 22.71
N GLU A 62 8.24 5.59 22.53
CA GLU A 62 9.26 6.11 23.45
C GLU A 62 9.63 7.58 23.19
N ASP A 63 9.57 8.01 21.93
CA ASP A 63 10.01 9.33 21.48
C ASP A 63 8.87 10.09 20.78
N PRO A 64 8.18 11.01 21.47
CA PRO A 64 7.07 11.79 20.89
C PRO A 64 7.48 12.72 19.73
N GLU A 65 8.77 12.98 19.54
CA GLU A 65 9.27 13.79 18.42
C GLU A 65 9.56 12.93 17.17
N PHE A 66 9.53 11.60 17.31
CA PHE A 66 9.78 10.69 16.20
C PHE A 66 8.56 10.57 15.29
N GLU A 67 8.65 11.14 14.09
CA GLU A 67 7.59 11.09 13.09
C GLU A 67 8.12 10.66 11.71
N THR A 68 7.37 9.79 11.02
CA THR A 68 7.66 9.37 9.64
C THR A 68 6.39 9.37 8.80
N PHE A 69 6.51 9.21 7.48
CA PHE A 69 5.32 8.99 6.63
C PHE A 69 4.51 7.76 7.04
N TYR A 70 5.16 6.73 7.60
CA TYR A 70 4.46 5.55 8.08
C TYR A 70 3.55 5.90 9.27
N THR A 71 4.06 6.57 10.31
CA THR A 71 3.24 6.91 11.50
C THR A 71 2.12 7.90 11.14
N LYS A 72 2.40 8.85 10.24
CA LYS A 72 1.37 9.78 9.70
C LYS A 72 0.23 9.05 8.99
N ASN A 73 0.53 8.01 8.21
CA ASN A 73 -0.50 7.23 7.53
C ASN A 73 -1.36 6.41 8.51
N ILE A 74 -0.82 5.98 9.65
CA ILE A 74 -1.60 5.32 10.70
C ILE A 74 -2.67 6.26 11.27
N LEU A 75 -2.34 7.53 11.53
CA LEU A 75 -3.32 8.53 11.98
C LEU A 75 -4.45 8.77 10.95
N LEU A 76 -4.12 8.78 9.65
CA LEU A 76 -5.14 8.85 8.60
C LEU A 76 -6.05 7.62 8.62
N ASN A 77 -5.47 6.42 8.81
CA ASN A 77 -6.23 5.18 8.89
C ASN A 77 -7.17 5.14 10.13
N GLU A 78 -6.75 5.70 11.25
CA GLU A 78 -7.59 5.85 12.46
C GLU A 78 -8.79 6.75 12.19
N GLY A 79 -8.58 7.90 11.53
CA GLY A 79 -9.65 8.77 11.07
C GLY A 79 -10.62 8.02 10.17
N ILE A 80 -10.12 7.38 9.11
CA ILE A 80 -10.94 6.60 8.17
C ILE A 80 -11.81 5.56 8.91
N ARG A 81 -11.25 4.80 9.85
CA ARG A 81 -12.00 3.80 10.62
C ARG A 81 -13.09 4.42 11.48
N ALA A 82 -12.76 5.39 12.32
CA ALA A 82 -13.71 5.96 13.28
C ALA A 82 -14.86 6.70 12.58
N TRP A 83 -14.54 7.44 11.51
CA TRP A 83 -15.52 8.28 10.82
C TRP A 83 -16.42 7.51 9.85
N MET A 84 -15.94 6.42 9.24
CA MET A 84 -16.75 5.65 8.29
C MET A 84 -17.49 4.47 8.92
N ALA A 85 -16.95 3.85 9.98
CA ALA A 85 -17.46 2.56 10.48
C ALA A 85 -18.94 2.59 10.87
N ALA A 86 -19.44 3.67 11.48
CA ALA A 86 -20.84 3.74 11.91
C ALA A 86 -21.84 3.63 10.74
N GLN A 87 -21.47 4.11 9.55
CA GLN A 87 -22.32 4.01 8.35
C GLN A 87 -22.00 2.79 7.49
N ASP A 88 -20.71 2.43 7.37
CA ASP A 88 -20.25 1.30 6.54
C ASP A 88 -20.56 -0.06 7.19
N GLN A 89 -20.67 -0.10 8.53
CA GLN A 89 -20.96 -1.29 9.32
C GLN A 89 -22.27 -1.11 10.13
N PRO A 90 -23.43 -0.93 9.46
CA PRO A 90 -24.68 -0.59 10.15
C PRO A 90 -25.17 -1.72 11.08
N HIS A 91 -24.73 -2.95 10.85
CA HIS A 91 -25.06 -4.11 11.69
C HIS A 91 -24.43 -4.05 13.08
N GLU A 92 -23.35 -3.29 13.26
CA GLU A 92 -22.67 -3.12 14.55
C GLU A 92 -23.37 -2.08 15.46
N ASN A 93 -24.34 -1.32 14.93
CA ASN A 93 -25.06 -0.26 15.66
C ASN A 93 -24.14 0.71 16.43
N LEU A 94 -22.99 1.07 15.83
CA LEU A 94 -21.99 1.92 16.46
C LEU A 94 -22.53 3.34 16.65
N ILE A 95 -22.42 3.85 17.88
CA ILE A 95 -22.69 5.24 18.23
C ILE A 95 -21.44 5.79 18.89
N PHE A 96 -20.68 6.60 18.14
CA PHE A 96 -19.52 7.31 18.65
C PHE A 96 -19.91 8.75 19.00
N PRO A 97 -19.84 9.15 20.29
CA PRO A 97 -19.96 10.55 20.69
C PRO A 97 -18.92 11.45 19.99
N GLU A 98 -19.21 12.73 19.81
CA GLU A 98 -18.30 13.67 19.12
C GLU A 98 -16.92 13.75 19.78
N GLU A 99 -16.86 13.64 21.11
CA GLU A 99 -15.64 13.75 21.91
C GLU A 99 -14.64 12.61 21.69
N VAL A 100 -15.07 11.45 21.17
CA VAL A 100 -14.18 10.30 20.91
C VAL A 100 -13.72 10.21 19.46
N LEU A 101 -14.27 11.06 18.57
CA LEU A 101 -13.89 11.05 17.17
C LEU A 101 -12.50 11.70 16.99
N PRO A 102 -11.51 10.99 16.42
CA PRO A 102 -10.17 11.53 16.25
C PRO A 102 -10.20 12.66 15.21
N ARG A 103 -9.69 13.83 15.59
CA ARG A 103 -9.56 15.01 14.74
C ARG A 103 -8.23 15.71 14.99
N GLY A 104 -7.67 16.26 13.92
CA GLY A 104 -6.61 17.26 14.02
C GLY A 104 -7.19 18.60 14.51
N ASN A 105 -6.31 19.55 14.79
CA ASN A 105 -6.76 20.87 15.23
C ASN A 105 -7.55 21.60 14.13
N ALA A 106 -8.68 22.20 14.50
CA ALA A 106 -9.53 23.10 13.70
C ALA A 106 -10.27 22.55 12.47
N LEU A 107 -10.09 21.28 12.09
CA LEU A 107 -10.85 20.61 11.02
C LEU A 107 -12.10 19.95 11.57
#